data_AF-J3BMX9-F1
#
_entry.id   AF-J3BMX9-F1
#
_cell.length_a   1.000
_cell.length_b   1.000
_cell.length_c   1.000
_cell.angle_alpha   90.00
_cell.angle_beta   90.00
_cell.angle_gamma   90.00
#
_symmetry.space_group_name_H-M   'P 1'
#
loop_
_entity.id
_entity.type
_entity.pdbx_description
1 polymer ?
#
loop_
_entity_poly.entity_id
_entity_poly.type
_entity_poly.pdbx_seq_one_letter_code
_entity_poly.pdbx_strand_id
1 'polypeptide(L)'
;MTTSSDYIALHGSIIDMNAWLITWERLDARPEPYEKVAAILSGRRSKRSVAEFMEFLYLRATCDASDMAYYANRPKKMIGRAQYQLSINGVPHERISIGGNPCLYGRRVTNLKISRDGEDEVLKWREPPTFCWKGTSRTKIETAEGGELKECRRPGNRPLSEDAYRWRK
;
A
#
# COMPACT_ATOMS: atom_id res chain seq x y z
N MET A 1 -18.25 -16.09 20.51
CA MET A 1 -17.61 -14.86 21.02
C MET A 1 -16.32 -15.28 21.70
N THR A 2 -15.24 -15.37 20.94
CA THR A 2 -13.92 -15.75 21.43
C THR A 2 -13.22 -14.47 21.86
N THR A 3 -12.95 -14.38 23.15
CA THR A 3 -12.44 -13.22 23.86
C THR A 3 -11.03 -12.86 23.38
N SER A 4 -10.83 -11.57 23.12
CA SER A 4 -9.64 -10.86 22.66
C SER A 4 -8.35 -11.07 23.49
N SER A 5 -8.37 -11.92 24.51
CA SER A 5 -7.26 -12.14 25.45
C SER A 5 -6.22 -13.14 24.93
N ASP A 6 -6.63 -14.12 24.12
CA ASP A 6 -5.71 -15.13 23.57
C ASP A 6 -4.87 -14.60 22.39
N TYR A 7 -5.31 -13.52 21.75
CA TYR A 7 -4.55 -12.85 20.68
C TYR A 7 -3.30 -12.12 21.22
N ILE A 8 -3.35 -11.60 22.45
CA ILE A 8 -2.29 -10.75 23.02
C ILE A 8 -1.13 -11.60 23.56
N ALA A 9 -1.39 -12.82 24.03
CA ALA A 9 -0.35 -13.72 24.56
C ALA A 9 0.56 -14.36 23.49
N LEU A 10 0.22 -14.23 22.19
CA LEU A 10 1.03 -14.69 21.06
C LEU A 10 1.96 -13.60 20.48
N HIS A 11 1.88 -12.34 20.95
CA HIS A 11 2.62 -11.21 20.37
C HIS A 11 4.04 -11.01 20.95
N GLY A 12 4.80 -12.11 20.99
CA GLY A 12 6.25 -12.08 20.70
C GLY A 12 6.55 -12.55 19.26
N SER A 13 5.53 -12.99 18.52
CA SER A 13 5.70 -13.54 17.17
C SER A 13 5.91 -12.45 16.13
N ILE A 14 7.12 -12.44 15.59
CA ILE A 14 7.43 -11.92 14.26
C ILE A 14 6.47 -12.61 13.29
N ILE A 15 5.44 -11.90 12.83
CA ILE A 15 4.61 -12.40 11.74
C ILE A 15 5.42 -12.18 10.47
N ASP A 16 5.99 -13.24 9.89
CA ASP A 16 6.68 -13.20 8.61
C ASP A 16 5.70 -13.52 7.49
N MET A 17 5.39 -12.56 6.63
CA MET A 17 4.45 -12.80 5.53
C MET A 17 4.78 -12.06 4.23
N ASN A 18 4.31 -12.63 3.12
CA ASN A 18 4.19 -11.95 1.85
C ASN A 18 2.81 -11.29 1.78
N ALA A 19 2.78 -9.98 1.51
CA ALA A 19 1.56 -9.19 1.57
C ALA A 19 1.49 -8.19 0.43
N TRP A 20 0.27 -7.78 0.08
CA TRP A 20 0.06 -6.51 -0.59
C TRP A 20 0.08 -5.41 0.48
N LEU A 21 1.09 -4.56 0.43
CA LEU A 21 1.19 -3.38 1.27
C LEU A 21 0.69 -2.18 0.47
N ILE A 22 -0.32 -1.49 1.01
CA ILE A 22 -0.88 -0.28 0.44
C ILE A 22 -0.50 0.88 1.37
N THR A 23 0.21 1.86 0.83
CA THR A 23 0.65 3.05 1.57
C THR A 23 0.12 4.33 0.96
N TRP A 24 -0.12 5.35 1.78
CA TRP A 24 -0.23 6.73 1.34
C TRP A 24 1.18 7.28 1.09
N GLU A 25 1.42 7.75 -0.12
CA GLU A 25 2.66 8.37 -0.53
C GLU A 25 2.40 9.84 -0.91
N ARG A 26 3.42 10.66 -0.73
CA ARG A 26 3.42 12.07 -1.12
C ARG A 26 4.56 12.34 -2.09
N LEU A 27 4.30 13.23 -3.04
CA LEU A 27 5.31 13.69 -3.99
C LEU A 27 5.89 15.07 -3.60
N ASP A 28 5.33 15.73 -2.59
CA ASP A 28 5.79 17.01 -2.08
C ASP A 28 6.70 16.86 -0.85
N ALA A 29 7.52 17.87 -0.58
CA ALA A 29 8.50 17.90 0.52
C ALA A 29 7.87 18.02 1.93
N ARG A 30 6.57 17.78 2.06
CA ARG A 30 5.88 17.80 3.36
C ARG A 30 6.21 16.53 4.14
N PRO A 31 6.08 16.54 5.48
CA PRO A 31 6.24 15.33 6.28
C PRO A 31 5.35 14.21 5.74
N GLU A 32 5.86 12.97 5.79
CA GLU A 32 5.06 11.80 5.43
C GLU A 32 3.77 11.78 6.28
N PRO A 33 2.65 11.27 5.71
CA PRO A 33 1.42 11.13 6.48
C PRO A 33 1.69 10.35 7.77
N TYR A 34 1.12 10.83 8.89
CA TYR A 34 1.24 10.17 10.20
C TYR A 34 0.80 8.70 10.16
N GLU A 35 -0.14 8.38 9.26
CA GLU A 35 -0.61 7.02 8.99
C GLU A 35 -0.30 6.61 7.55
N LYS A 36 0.97 6.29 7.31
CA LYS A 36 1.47 5.87 6.00
C LYS A 36 0.81 4.59 5.49
N VAL A 37 0.47 3.63 6.36
CA VAL A 37 -0.04 2.32 5.96
C VAL A 37 -1.56 2.35 5.82
N ALA A 38 -2.07 2.43 4.60
CA ALA A 38 -3.51 2.42 4.35
C ALA A 38 -4.15 1.03 4.55
N ALA A 39 -3.45 -0.04 4.13
CA ALA A 39 -3.93 -1.41 4.31
C ALA A 39 -2.82 -2.46 4.11
N ILE A 40 -3.01 -3.61 4.74
CA ILE A 40 -2.23 -4.84 4.53
C ILE A 40 -3.20 -5.92 4.06
N LEU A 41 -2.99 -6.46 2.87
CA LEU A 41 -3.84 -7.50 2.29
C LEU A 41 -3.03 -8.77 2.01
N SER A 42 -3.72 -9.91 1.95
CA SER A 42 -3.09 -11.19 1.58
C SER A 42 -2.37 -11.09 0.24
N GLY A 43 -1.10 -11.53 0.19
CA GLY A 43 -0.30 -11.55 -1.04
C GLY A 43 -0.91 -12.41 -2.16
N ARG A 44 -1.83 -13.32 -1.82
CA ARG A 44 -2.55 -14.18 -2.77
C ARG A 44 -3.62 -13.43 -3.57
N ARG A 45 -4.01 -12.22 -3.16
CA ARG A 45 -4.98 -11.43 -3.93
C ARG A 45 -4.41 -11.04 -5.29
N SER A 46 -5.30 -11.03 -6.29
CA SER A 46 -4.96 -10.60 -7.64
C SER A 46 -4.75 -9.10 -7.69
N LYS A 47 -3.89 -8.65 -8.62
CA LYS A 47 -3.62 -7.22 -8.85
C LYS A 47 -4.91 -6.42 -9.09
N ARG A 48 -5.86 -7.01 -9.83
CA ARG A 48 -7.16 -6.39 -10.12
C ARG A 48 -7.99 -6.19 -8.85
N SER A 49 -8.12 -7.22 -8.00
CA SER A 49 -8.87 -7.12 -6.75
C SER A 49 -8.26 -6.08 -5.80
N VAL A 50 -6.93 -5.99 -5.76
CA VAL A 50 -6.22 -4.97 -4.97
C VAL A 50 -6.46 -3.57 -5.53
N ALA A 51 -6.43 -3.40 -6.85
CA ALA A 51 -6.70 -2.12 -7.50
C ALA A 51 -8.13 -1.62 -7.25
N GLU A 52 -9.14 -2.48 -7.37
CA GLU A 52 -10.54 -2.15 -7.05
C GLU A 52 -10.70 -1.73 -5.59
N PHE A 53 -10.00 -2.41 -4.67
CA PHE A 53 -9.97 -2.04 -3.25
C PHE A 53 -9.28 -0.69 -3.01
N MET A 54 -8.16 -0.42 -3.68
CA MET A 54 -7.46 0.86 -3.62
C MET A 54 -8.32 2.00 -4.20
N GLU A 55 -9.07 1.76 -5.27
CA GLU A 55 -10.06 2.71 -5.81
C GLU A 55 -11.10 3.08 -4.76
N PHE A 56 -11.64 2.08 -4.05
CA PHE A 56 -12.56 2.32 -2.95
C PHE A 56 -11.93 3.13 -1.80
N LEU A 57 -10.73 2.76 -1.36
CA LEU A 57 -10.02 3.49 -0.30
C LEU A 57 -9.75 4.95 -0.68
N TYR A 58 -9.34 5.19 -1.93
CA TYR A 58 -9.09 6.54 -2.42
C TYR A 58 -10.37 7.38 -2.41
N LEU A 59 -11.46 6.87 -3.01
CA LEU A 59 -12.75 7.57 -3.03
C LEU A 59 -13.25 7.86 -1.62
N ARG A 60 -13.20 6.86 -0.73
CA ARG A 60 -13.62 7.04 0.66
C ARG A 60 -12.85 8.16 1.37
N ALA A 61 -11.57 8.32 1.05
CA ALA A 61 -10.76 9.40 1.61
C ALA A 61 -11.05 10.76 0.94
N THR A 62 -11.24 10.80 -0.37
CA THR A 62 -11.22 12.06 -1.13
C THR A 62 -12.59 12.63 -1.48
N CYS A 63 -13.63 11.82 -1.45
CA CYS A 63 -14.96 12.15 -1.95
C CYS A 63 -15.98 12.26 -0.83
N ASP A 64 -17.00 13.09 -1.05
CA ASP A 64 -18.19 13.08 -0.21
C ASP A 64 -19.16 11.95 -0.62
N ALA A 65 -20.29 11.85 0.09
CA ALA A 65 -21.29 10.82 -0.18
C ALA A 65 -21.88 10.92 -1.61
N SER A 66 -22.03 12.14 -2.14
CA SER A 66 -22.59 12.39 -3.48
C SER A 66 -21.64 11.91 -4.56
N ASP A 67 -20.35 12.25 -4.44
CA ASP A 67 -19.29 11.81 -5.31
C ASP A 67 -19.12 10.28 -5.26
N MET A 68 -19.13 9.69 -4.06
CA MET A 68 -19.09 8.24 -3.90
C MET A 68 -20.26 7.56 -4.61
N ALA A 69 -21.49 8.07 -4.45
CA ALA A 69 -22.67 7.54 -5.15
C ALA A 69 -22.57 7.73 -6.67
N TYR A 70 -22.04 8.86 -7.14
CA TYR A 70 -21.82 9.12 -8.56
C TYR A 70 -20.87 8.11 -9.18
N TYR A 71 -19.71 7.87 -8.54
CA TYR A 71 -18.68 6.97 -9.05
C TYR A 71 -19.05 5.49 -8.88
N ALA A 72 -19.79 5.12 -7.83
CA ALA A 72 -20.31 3.76 -7.67
C ALA A 72 -21.15 3.32 -8.88
N ASN A 73 -21.92 4.25 -9.47
CA ASN A 73 -22.72 3.99 -10.67
C ASN A 73 -21.97 4.26 -11.99
N ARG A 74 -20.81 4.91 -11.93
CA ARG A 74 -20.04 5.35 -13.11
C ARG A 74 -18.54 5.10 -12.92
N PRO A 75 -18.09 3.85 -12.69
CA PRO A 75 -16.69 3.56 -12.36
C PRO A 75 -15.71 3.97 -13.48
N LYS A 76 -16.17 3.97 -14.74
CA LYS A 76 -15.35 4.45 -15.88
C LYS A 76 -15.07 5.96 -15.86
N LYS A 77 -15.84 6.74 -15.10
CA LYS A 77 -15.70 8.20 -14.95
C LYS A 77 -14.89 8.60 -13.73
N MET A 78 -14.48 7.63 -12.90
CA MET A 78 -13.70 7.88 -11.70
C MET A 78 -12.43 8.67 -12.03
N ILE A 79 -12.22 9.77 -11.32
CA ILE A 79 -10.99 10.56 -11.42
C ILE A 79 -9.89 9.82 -10.66
N GLY A 80 -8.70 9.77 -11.25
CA GLY A 80 -7.56 9.09 -10.64
C GLY A 80 -7.82 7.61 -10.45
N ARG A 81 -8.18 6.88 -11.51
CA ARG A 81 -8.29 5.41 -11.47
C ARG A 81 -6.96 4.74 -11.17
N ALA A 82 -7.03 3.51 -10.65
CA ALA A 82 -5.83 2.73 -10.40
C ALA A 82 -5.05 2.48 -11.71
N GLN A 83 -3.76 2.82 -11.67
CA GLN A 83 -2.83 2.62 -12.76
C GLN A 83 -2.03 1.34 -12.52
N TYR A 84 -2.16 0.39 -13.45
CA TYR A 84 -1.48 -0.91 -13.38
C TYR A 84 -0.09 -0.88 -14.01
N GLN A 85 0.18 0.09 -14.88
CA GLN A 85 1.37 0.09 -15.73
C GLN A 85 2.41 1.08 -15.20
N LEU A 86 2.93 0.79 -14.01
CA LEU A 86 4.20 1.38 -13.62
C LEU A 86 5.30 0.64 -14.37
N SER A 87 5.66 1.21 -15.52
CA SER A 87 6.84 0.83 -16.26
C SER A 87 8.04 1.48 -15.58
N ILE A 88 8.82 0.69 -14.85
CA ILE A 88 10.07 1.14 -14.23
C ILE A 88 11.18 0.60 -15.13
N ASN A 89 12.09 1.47 -15.57
CA ASN A 89 13.15 1.13 -16.53
C ASN A 89 12.62 0.46 -17.81
N GLY A 90 11.42 0.84 -18.25
CA GLY A 90 10.77 0.28 -19.43
C GLY A 90 10.16 -1.12 -19.26
N VAL A 91 10.18 -1.69 -18.04
CA VAL A 91 9.66 -3.04 -17.73
C VAL A 91 8.37 -2.95 -16.90
N PRO A 92 7.33 -3.77 -17.20
CA PRO A 92 6.13 -3.82 -16.38
C PRO A 92 6.40 -4.38 -14.97
N HIS A 93 5.91 -3.69 -13.94
CA HIS A 93 6.00 -4.15 -12.55
C HIS A 93 4.64 -4.44 -11.92
N GLU A 94 4.61 -5.33 -10.93
CA GLU A 94 3.43 -5.61 -10.10
C GLU A 94 3.21 -4.54 -9.01
N ARG A 95 3.09 -3.30 -9.44
CA ARG A 95 2.83 -2.12 -8.59
C ARG A 95 1.55 -1.43 -9.09
N ILE A 96 0.83 -0.79 -8.18
CA ILE A 96 -0.41 -0.07 -8.46
C ILE A 96 -0.27 1.32 -7.84
N SER A 97 -0.58 2.36 -8.59
CA SER A 97 -0.68 3.73 -8.08
C SER A 97 -2.07 4.29 -8.34
N ILE A 98 -2.54 5.18 -7.47
CA ILE A 98 -3.84 5.85 -7.64
C ILE A 98 -3.82 7.25 -7.02
N GLY A 99 -4.42 8.22 -7.70
CA GLY A 99 -4.38 9.63 -7.31
C GLY A 99 -3.15 10.39 -7.81
N GLY A 100 -3.04 11.66 -7.40
CA GLY A 100 -1.95 12.57 -7.76
C GLY A 100 -0.99 12.84 -6.60
N ASN A 101 -1.42 13.67 -5.63
CA ASN A 101 -0.69 13.93 -4.39
C ASN A 101 -1.66 14.39 -3.27
N PRO A 102 -1.83 13.64 -2.15
CA PRO A 102 -1.25 12.33 -1.89
C PRO A 102 -1.82 11.26 -2.84
N CYS A 103 -1.07 10.18 -3.04
CA CYS A 103 -1.47 9.02 -3.83
C CYS A 103 -1.44 7.75 -2.98
N LEU A 104 -2.21 6.72 -3.33
CA LEU A 104 -2.01 5.40 -2.75
C LEU A 104 -1.07 4.58 -3.63
N TYR A 105 -0.19 3.84 -2.98
CA TYR A 105 0.79 2.97 -3.62
C TYR A 105 0.67 1.54 -3.08
N GLY A 106 0.23 0.64 -3.96
CA GLY A 106 0.06 -0.78 -3.66
C GLY A 106 1.17 -1.61 -4.30
N ARG A 107 1.84 -2.46 -3.50
CA ARG A 107 2.87 -3.37 -3.99
C ARG A 107 2.92 -4.67 -3.20
N ARG A 108 3.41 -5.73 -3.83
CA ARG A 108 3.73 -6.98 -3.13
C ARG A 108 5.06 -6.86 -2.43
N VAL A 109 5.05 -6.97 -1.11
CA VAL A 109 6.23 -6.97 -0.26
C VAL A 109 6.49 -8.38 0.27
N THR A 110 7.75 -8.64 0.59
CA THR A 110 8.19 -9.92 1.18
C THR A 110 8.78 -9.68 2.56
N ASN A 111 8.76 -10.70 3.41
CA ASN A 111 9.26 -10.62 4.80
C ASN A 111 8.69 -9.41 5.55
N LEU A 112 7.40 -9.13 5.37
CA LEU A 112 6.72 -8.13 6.19
C LEU A 112 6.66 -8.68 7.61
N LYS A 113 7.29 -7.97 8.55
CA LYS A 113 7.37 -8.21 9.98
C LYS A 113 6.69 -7.08 10.73
N ILE A 114 5.88 -7.42 11.71
CA ILE A 114 5.24 -6.45 12.60
C ILE A 114 5.66 -6.79 14.03
N SER A 115 6.22 -5.82 14.73
CA SER A 115 6.62 -5.93 16.14
C SER A 115 6.11 -4.73 16.92
N ARG A 116 6.06 -4.84 18.26
CA ARG A 116 5.78 -3.71 19.15
C ARG A 116 7.08 -3.20 19.78
N ASP A 117 7.21 -1.88 19.85
CA ASP A 117 8.31 -1.15 20.51
C ASP A 117 7.67 -0.11 21.43
N GLY A 118 7.39 -0.50 22.68
CA GLY A 118 6.61 0.31 23.61
C GLY A 118 5.15 0.48 23.15
N GLU A 119 4.71 1.73 22.97
CA GLU A 119 3.38 2.07 22.45
C GLU A 119 3.31 2.04 20.91
N ASP A 120 4.45 1.90 20.24
CA ASP A 120 4.55 1.91 18.78
C ASP A 120 4.50 0.50 18.17
N GLU A 121 3.91 0.40 16.99
CA GLU A 121 4.09 -0.70 16.06
C GLU A 121 5.20 -0.35 15.06
N VAL A 122 6.14 -1.29 14.91
CA VAL A 122 7.23 -1.22 13.94
C VAL A 122 6.97 -2.25 12.85
N LEU A 123 6.79 -1.78 11.63
CA LEU A 123 6.63 -2.59 10.43
C LEU A 123 7.94 -2.58 9.66
N LYS A 124 8.48 -3.76 9.34
CA LYS A 124 9.67 -3.91 8.50
C LYS A 124 9.33 -4.81 7.32
N TRP A 125 9.74 -4.46 6.11
CA TRP A 125 9.47 -5.29 4.94
C TRP A 125 10.56 -5.12 3.88
N ARG A 126 10.60 -6.06 2.94
CA ARG A 126 11.42 -5.93 1.73
C ARG A 126 10.55 -5.52 0.54
N GLU A 127 10.92 -4.42 -0.09
CA GLU A 127 10.32 -3.94 -1.33
C GLU A 127 10.47 -4.99 -2.46
N PRO A 128 9.56 -5.03 -3.44
CA PRO A 128 9.81 -5.84 -4.62
C PRO A 128 10.99 -5.26 -5.40
N PRO A 129 11.82 -6.09 -6.04
CA PRO A 129 12.91 -5.62 -6.89
C PRO A 129 12.41 -4.71 -8.01
N THR A 130 13.32 -3.91 -8.57
CA THR A 130 13.13 -3.23 -9.84
C THR A 130 13.84 -4.01 -10.94
N PHE A 131 13.23 -4.02 -12.12
CA PHE A 131 13.67 -4.78 -13.26
C PHE A 131 13.98 -3.87 -14.43
N CYS A 132 14.93 -4.24 -15.27
CA CYS A 132 15.24 -3.59 -16.54
C CYS A 132 15.35 -4.63 -17.67
N TRP A 133 15.33 -4.15 -18.91
CA TRP A 133 15.63 -5.02 -20.05
C TRP A 133 17.14 -5.28 -20.12
N LYS A 134 17.50 -6.55 -20.32
CA LYS A 134 18.89 -6.97 -20.53
C LYS A 134 19.31 -6.69 -21.96
N GLY A 135 20.24 -5.77 -22.14
CA GLY A 135 20.75 -5.35 -23.46
C GLY A 135 19.71 -4.59 -24.29
N THR A 136 19.94 -4.48 -25.61
CA THR A 136 19.09 -3.69 -26.52
C THR A 136 17.85 -4.45 -27.00
N SER A 137 17.88 -5.78 -27.02
CA SER A 137 16.70 -6.59 -27.34
C SER A 137 15.82 -6.72 -26.08
N ARG A 138 14.61 -6.16 -26.09
CA ARG A 138 13.60 -6.23 -25.01
C ARG A 138 13.00 -7.65 -24.83
N THR A 139 13.86 -8.66 -24.77
CA THR A 139 13.52 -10.08 -24.79
C THR A 139 13.84 -10.76 -23.46
N LYS A 140 14.74 -10.20 -22.67
CA LYS A 140 15.12 -10.71 -21.35
C LYS A 140 15.05 -9.61 -20.31
N ILE A 141 14.48 -9.94 -19.15
CA ILE A 141 14.40 -9.04 -17.99
C ILE A 141 15.51 -9.43 -17.03
N GLU A 142 16.21 -8.44 -16.46
CA GLU A 142 17.15 -8.64 -15.35
C GLU A 142 16.81 -7.72 -14.18
N THR A 143 17.34 -8.05 -12.99
CA THR A 143 17.12 -7.24 -11.78
C THR A 143 18.06 -6.04 -11.85
N ALA A 144 17.49 -4.83 -11.92
CA ALA A 144 18.24 -3.59 -11.88
C ALA A 144 18.68 -3.28 -10.45
N GLU A 145 17.73 -3.32 -9.52
CA GLU A 145 17.98 -3.14 -8.09
C GLU A 145 17.23 -4.22 -7.30
N GLY A 146 17.90 -4.76 -6.29
CA GLY A 146 17.27 -5.67 -5.35
C GLY A 146 16.16 -4.99 -4.55
N GLY A 147 15.31 -5.79 -3.90
CA GLY A 147 14.32 -5.27 -2.97
C GLY A 147 14.97 -4.64 -1.74
N GLU A 148 14.77 -3.33 -1.53
CA GLU A 148 15.26 -2.62 -0.35
C GLU A 148 14.52 -3.02 0.92
N LEU A 149 15.21 -3.03 2.07
CA LEU A 149 14.54 -3.13 3.36
C LEU A 149 14.00 -1.76 3.76
N LYS A 150 12.72 -1.72 4.12
CA LYS A 150 12.04 -0.52 4.61
C LYS A 150 11.49 -0.76 6.01
N GLU A 151 11.38 0.32 6.76
CA GLU A 151 10.81 0.36 8.10
C GLU A 151 9.79 1.50 8.17
N CYS A 152 8.68 1.28 8.87
CA CYS A 152 7.70 2.30 9.23
C CYS A 152 7.30 2.11 10.69
N ARG A 153 7.22 3.21 11.43
CA ARG A 153 6.76 3.25 12.82
C ARG A 153 5.43 3.98 12.89
N ARG A 154 4.51 3.49 13.71
CA ARG A 154 3.19 4.08 13.94
C ARG A 154 2.73 3.82 15.37
N PRO A 155 1.80 4.61 15.94
CA PRO A 155 1.18 4.28 17.22
C PRO A 155 0.38 2.96 17.13
N GLY A 156 0.61 2.04 18.07
CA GLY A 156 -0.02 0.71 18.09
C GLY A 156 -1.44 0.69 18.64
N ASN A 157 -1.94 1.80 19.17
CA ASN A 157 -3.29 1.92 19.73
C ASN A 157 -4.31 2.51 18.74
N ARG A 158 -3.97 2.65 17.45
CA ARG A 158 -4.83 3.26 16.42
C ARG A 158 -5.16 2.29 15.28
N PRO A 159 -6.34 2.41 14.65
CA PRO A 159 -6.62 1.71 13.40
C PRO A 159 -5.64 2.13 12.29
N LEU A 160 -5.41 1.27 11.29
CA LEU A 160 -4.44 1.53 10.21
C LEU A 160 -4.73 2.82 9.42
N SER A 161 -5.99 3.27 9.36
CA SER A 161 -6.32 4.54 8.72
C SER A 161 -7.44 5.32 9.44
N GLU A 162 -7.11 6.53 9.87
CA GLU A 162 -7.90 7.75 9.75
C GLU A 162 -7.59 8.33 8.37
N ASP A 163 -8.52 8.14 7.43
CA ASP A 163 -8.34 8.45 6.00
C ASP A 163 -7.59 9.78 5.77
N ALA A 164 -6.55 9.74 4.90
CA ALA A 164 -5.51 10.76 4.67
C ALA A 164 -5.99 12.18 4.27
N TYR A 165 -7.28 12.44 4.31
CA TYR A 165 -7.93 13.70 3.99
C TYR A 165 -8.64 14.39 5.16
N ARG A 166 -8.73 13.77 6.34
CA ARG A 166 -9.18 14.46 7.57
C ARG A 166 -8.20 15.53 8.08
N TRP A 167 -6.98 15.58 7.52
CA TRP A 167 -5.86 16.46 7.89
C TRP A 167 -5.95 17.88 7.28
N ARG A 168 -7.12 18.27 6.76
CA ARG A 168 -7.40 19.64 6.25
C ARG A 168 -8.08 20.55 7.29
N LYS A 169 -8.03 20.21 8.58
CA LYS A 169 -8.43 21.12 9.65
C LYS A 169 -7.24 21.47 10.52
#